data_AF-A0A9E1AS33-F1
#
_entry.id   AF-A0A9E1AS33-F1
#
_cell.length_a   1.000
_cell.length_b   1.000
_cell.length_c   1.000
_cell.angle_alpha   90.00
_cell.angle_beta   90.00
_cell.angle_gamma   90.00
#
_symmetry.space_group_name_H-M   'P 1'
#
loop_
_entity.id
_entity.type
_entity.pdbx_description
1 polymer ?
#
loop_
_entity_poly.entity_id
_entity_poly.type
_entity_poly.pdbx_seq_one_letter_code
_entity_poly.pdbx_strand_id
1 'polypeptide(L)'
;MLKKNKLKVIISSIAILLPMIFGLVMWNKLPDTMTTHWGADGNADGFSGKVFAVFGLPVIILVLHFVCLLFTLFDKKQKEQNPKALGMIFWILPIVSLFTNGIMYRAAFGKEFNMEWFMPALLGAMFIFMGNYLPKVKQNRTLGIKVSWALNNEENWNKTHRLGGKIWVVGGLIMLFSIFLPLTAMVWVMVCVISAMAIIPIVYSYYIYKQHKKEGIVYTTPPRSKAEKIAVKISAIIVPIILVGVAVLMFTGNIEVHCEDTSFAINATYWTDLEIDYSEIDTIEYRKNLDVGVRTNGFGSARLSMGIFQNDEFGSYTLYAYTGAKEFIVLTSETRTLVIGMSKVEDTQTIYDTLLSKISE
;
A
#
# COMPACT_ATOMS: atom_id res chain seq x y z
N MET A 1 -12.10 -28.96 -8.76
CA MET A 1 -12.14 -28.27 -7.46
C MET A 1 -13.45 -27.51 -7.22
N LEU A 2 -13.95 -26.68 -8.15
CA LEU A 2 -15.23 -25.94 -7.97
C LEU A 2 -16.44 -26.83 -7.75
N LYS A 3 -16.67 -27.87 -8.58
CA LYS A 3 -17.85 -28.75 -8.45
C LYS A 3 -17.96 -29.42 -7.07
N LYS A 4 -16.83 -29.71 -6.42
CA LYS A 4 -16.77 -30.30 -5.05
C LYS A 4 -16.87 -29.25 -3.95
N ASN A 5 -16.64 -27.96 -4.25
CA ASN A 5 -16.62 -26.86 -3.28
C ASN A 5 -17.64 -25.77 -3.65
N LYS A 6 -18.72 -26.11 -4.39
CA LYS A 6 -19.72 -25.13 -4.86
C LYS A 6 -20.25 -24.27 -3.71
N LEU A 7 -20.55 -24.91 -2.57
CA LEU A 7 -21.01 -24.22 -1.38
C LEU A 7 -19.99 -23.21 -0.84
N LYS A 8 -18.69 -23.56 -0.81
CA LYS A 8 -17.63 -22.61 -0.38
C LYS A 8 -17.50 -21.43 -1.33
N VAL A 9 -17.62 -21.67 -2.64
CA VAL A 9 -17.62 -20.59 -3.64
C VAL A 9 -18.79 -19.66 -3.39
N ILE A 10 -20.00 -20.20 -3.24
CA ILE A 10 -21.20 -19.40 -2.97
C ILE A 10 -21.05 -18.60 -1.67
N ILE A 11 -20.66 -19.26 -0.57
CA ILE A 11 -20.50 -18.58 0.74
C ILE A 11 -19.41 -17.51 0.67
N SER A 12 -18.26 -17.79 0.05
CA SER A 12 -17.18 -16.80 -0.09
C SER A 12 -17.61 -15.61 -0.95
N SER A 13 -18.34 -15.82 -2.05
CA SER A 13 -18.91 -14.75 -2.86
C SER A 13 -19.93 -13.92 -2.09
N ILE A 14 -20.83 -14.56 -1.33
CA ILE A 14 -21.79 -13.85 -0.47
C ILE A 14 -21.06 -13.01 0.58
N ALA A 15 -20.02 -13.56 1.21
CA ALA A 15 -19.23 -12.84 2.20
C ALA A 15 -18.52 -11.60 1.60
N ILE A 16 -18.03 -11.69 0.36
CA ILE A 16 -17.44 -10.54 -0.36
C ILE A 16 -18.49 -9.46 -0.65
N LEU A 17 -19.73 -9.84 -0.96
CA LEU A 17 -20.80 -8.90 -1.31
C LEU A 17 -21.61 -8.42 -0.09
N LEU A 18 -21.47 -9.07 1.07
CA LEU A 18 -22.14 -8.69 2.31
C LEU A 18 -21.99 -7.20 2.67
N PRO A 19 -20.81 -6.56 2.50
CA PRO A 19 -20.67 -5.13 2.75
C PRO A 19 -21.54 -4.24 1.86
N MET A 20 -21.95 -4.69 0.67
CA MET A 20 -22.87 -3.92 -0.19
C MET A 20 -24.27 -3.84 0.44
N ILE A 21 -24.73 -4.92 1.07
CA ILE A 21 -26.01 -4.96 1.78
C ILE A 21 -25.99 -3.97 2.93
N PHE A 22 -24.89 -3.94 3.70
CA PHE A 22 -24.72 -2.96 4.77
C PHE A 22 -24.74 -1.51 4.23
N GLY A 23 -24.03 -1.24 3.13
CA GLY A 23 -24.03 0.07 2.50
C GLY A 23 -25.40 0.51 1.99
N LEU A 24 -26.21 -0.42 1.45
CA LEU A 24 -27.59 -0.17 1.06
C LEU A 24 -28.48 0.17 2.26
N VAL A 25 -28.38 -0.57 3.36
CA VAL A 25 -29.15 -0.31 4.59
C VAL A 25 -28.78 1.05 5.19
N MET A 26 -27.51 1.44 5.10
CA MET A 26 -26.99 2.69 5.65
C MET A 26 -26.97 3.85 4.64
N TRP A 27 -27.54 3.68 3.44
CA TRP A 27 -27.32 4.57 2.29
C TRP A 27 -27.50 6.07 2.61
N ASN A 28 -28.57 6.40 3.34
CA ASN A 28 -28.93 7.79 3.69
C ASN A 28 -28.05 8.38 4.80
N LYS A 29 -27.23 7.56 5.46
CA LYS A 29 -26.29 7.98 6.52
C LYS A 29 -24.85 8.03 6.03
N LEU A 30 -24.59 7.58 4.81
CA LEU A 30 -23.25 7.58 4.22
C LEU A 30 -23.00 8.91 3.50
N PRO A 31 -21.80 9.51 3.67
CA PRO A 31 -21.39 10.70 2.94
C PRO A 31 -21.29 10.40 1.44
N ASP A 32 -21.49 11.43 0.60
CA ASP A 32 -21.39 11.28 -0.87
C ASP A 32 -19.97 10.95 -1.33
N THR A 33 -18.98 11.30 -0.53
CA THR A 33 -17.56 10.97 -0.72
C THR A 33 -17.09 10.13 0.47
N MET A 34 -16.47 8.98 0.18
CA MET A 34 -15.99 8.04 1.18
C MET A 34 -14.47 7.86 1.09
N THR A 35 -13.80 7.72 2.23
CA THR A 35 -12.38 7.36 2.26
C THR A 35 -12.17 5.93 1.77
N THR A 36 -11.32 5.76 0.77
CA THR A 36 -11.00 4.45 0.18
C THR A 36 -9.52 4.12 0.21
N HIS A 37 -8.67 5.09 0.58
CA HIS A 37 -7.23 4.91 0.72
C HIS A 37 -6.68 5.73 1.90
N TRP A 38 -5.62 5.19 2.51
CA TRP A 38 -4.88 5.81 3.60
C TRP A 38 -3.39 5.77 3.29
N GLY A 39 -2.70 6.87 3.59
CA GLY A 39 -1.26 7.02 3.48
C GLY A 39 -0.51 6.21 4.55
N ALA A 40 0.82 6.16 4.40
CA ALA A 40 1.71 5.49 5.36
C ALA A 40 1.78 6.20 6.72
N ASP A 41 1.35 7.45 6.78
CA ASP A 41 1.15 8.27 7.96
C ASP A 41 -0.18 7.99 8.69
N GLY A 42 -1.00 7.08 8.15
CA GLY A 42 -2.30 6.72 8.72
C GLY A 42 -3.44 7.66 8.32
N ASN A 43 -3.14 8.76 7.62
CA ASN A 43 -4.13 9.74 7.20
C ASN A 43 -4.85 9.30 5.93
N ALA A 44 -6.12 9.69 5.81
CA ALA A 44 -6.89 9.48 4.60
C ALA A 44 -6.37 10.40 3.48
N ASP A 45 -6.05 9.83 2.32
CA ASP A 45 -5.55 10.60 1.18
C ASP A 45 -6.06 10.15 -0.19
N GLY A 46 -6.97 9.17 -0.20
CA GLY A 46 -7.72 8.80 -1.38
C GLY A 46 -9.19 8.59 -1.06
N PHE A 47 -10.01 9.17 -1.91
CA PHE A 47 -11.45 9.27 -1.74
C PHE A 47 -12.16 8.76 -2.99
N SER A 48 -13.40 8.31 -2.82
CA SER A 48 -14.22 7.89 -3.94
C SER A 48 -15.68 8.21 -3.69
N GLY A 49 -16.44 8.42 -4.77
CA GLY A 49 -17.88 8.59 -4.68
C GLY A 49 -18.55 7.37 -4.04
N LYS A 50 -19.58 7.62 -3.22
CA LYS A 50 -20.35 6.63 -2.45
C LYS A 50 -20.76 5.40 -3.25
N VAL A 51 -21.22 5.58 -4.50
CA VAL A 51 -21.61 4.48 -5.40
C VAL A 51 -20.43 3.56 -5.69
N PHE A 52 -19.28 4.12 -6.04
CA PHE A 52 -18.10 3.32 -6.35
C PHE A 52 -17.53 2.64 -5.11
N ALA A 53 -17.50 3.34 -3.97
CA ALA A 53 -17.05 2.80 -2.70
C ALA A 53 -17.91 1.60 -2.24
N VAL A 54 -19.24 1.75 -2.25
CA VAL A 54 -20.18 0.71 -1.77
C VAL A 54 -20.29 -0.48 -2.73
N PHE A 55 -20.34 -0.24 -4.05
CA PHE A 55 -20.60 -1.30 -5.04
C PHE A 55 -19.36 -1.70 -5.84
N GLY A 56 -18.60 -0.71 -6.32
CA GLY A 56 -17.45 -0.93 -7.20
C GLY A 56 -16.35 -1.74 -6.53
N LEU A 57 -15.95 -1.36 -5.31
CA LEU A 57 -14.86 -2.04 -4.61
C LEU A 57 -15.18 -3.52 -4.28
N PRO A 58 -16.33 -3.89 -3.69
CA PRO A 58 -16.68 -5.30 -3.49
C PRO A 58 -16.77 -6.10 -4.79
N VAL A 59 -17.28 -5.52 -5.88
CA VAL A 59 -17.36 -6.18 -7.19
C VAL A 59 -15.96 -6.44 -7.75
N ILE A 60 -15.04 -5.48 -7.65
CA ILE A 60 -13.64 -5.68 -8.06
C ILE A 60 -13.01 -6.84 -7.28
N ILE A 61 -13.22 -6.89 -5.96
CA ILE A 61 -12.71 -8.00 -5.13
C ILE A 61 -13.34 -9.33 -5.52
N LEU A 62 -14.64 -9.35 -5.85
CA LEU A 62 -15.31 -10.56 -6.33
C LEU A 62 -14.75 -11.04 -7.67
N VAL A 63 -14.48 -10.14 -8.61
CA VAL A 63 -13.85 -10.47 -9.89
C VAL A 63 -12.47 -11.06 -9.64
N LEU A 64 -11.65 -10.42 -8.80
CA LEU A 64 -10.33 -10.95 -8.40
C LEU A 64 -10.45 -12.34 -7.75
N HIS A 65 -11.49 -12.58 -6.95
CA HIS A 65 -11.75 -13.88 -6.33
C HIS A 65 -11.96 -14.97 -7.37
N PHE A 66 -12.80 -14.71 -8.36
CA PHE A 66 -13.03 -15.63 -9.46
C PHE A 66 -11.77 -15.85 -10.31
N VAL A 67 -10.97 -14.79 -10.55
CA VAL A 67 -9.68 -14.91 -11.24
C VAL A 67 -8.72 -15.82 -10.47
N CYS A 68 -8.58 -15.65 -9.16
CA CYS A 68 -7.76 -16.53 -8.31
C CYS A 68 -8.24 -17.99 -8.35
N LEU A 69 -9.56 -18.21 -8.26
CA LEU A 69 -10.15 -19.55 -8.38
C LEU A 69 -9.89 -20.15 -9.77
N LEU A 70 -10.02 -19.37 -10.83
CA LEU A 70 -9.77 -19.78 -12.22
C LEU A 70 -8.33 -20.23 -12.43
N PHE A 71 -7.34 -19.44 -12.03
CA PHE A 71 -5.93 -19.83 -12.11
C PHE A 71 -5.63 -21.10 -11.30
N THR A 72 -6.29 -21.29 -10.16
CA THR A 72 -6.12 -22.52 -9.37
C THR A 72 -6.74 -23.73 -10.07
N LEU A 73 -7.85 -23.55 -10.80
CA LEU A 73 -8.50 -24.63 -11.56
C LEU A 73 -7.70 -25.08 -12.77
N PHE A 74 -7.04 -24.14 -13.45
CA PHE A 74 -6.21 -24.44 -14.61
C PHE A 74 -4.84 -25.04 -14.23
N ASP A 75 -4.49 -25.06 -12.94
CA ASP A 75 -3.31 -25.77 -12.48
C ASP A 75 -3.53 -27.29 -12.56
N LYS A 76 -2.74 -27.96 -13.41
CA LYS A 76 -2.80 -29.42 -13.60
C LYS A 76 -2.55 -30.20 -12.30
N LYS A 77 -1.70 -29.67 -11.40
CA LYS A 77 -1.37 -30.28 -10.10
C LYS A 77 -2.34 -29.92 -8.99
N GLN A 78 -3.42 -29.19 -9.28
CA GLN A 78 -4.44 -28.83 -8.28
C GLN A 78 -4.98 -30.05 -7.52
N LYS A 79 -5.24 -31.17 -8.20
CA LYS A 79 -5.87 -32.35 -7.59
C LYS A 79 -4.97 -33.02 -6.54
N GLU A 80 -3.67 -32.81 -6.63
CA GLU A 80 -2.65 -33.40 -5.75
C GLU A 80 -2.44 -32.56 -4.47
N GLN A 81 -2.94 -31.33 -4.46
CA GLN A 81 -2.75 -30.39 -3.37
C GLN A 81 -3.45 -30.83 -2.08
N ASN A 82 -2.93 -30.35 -0.96
CA ASN A 82 -3.56 -30.52 0.34
C ASN A 82 -4.92 -29.78 0.37
N PRO A 83 -6.04 -30.45 0.70
CA PRO A 83 -7.36 -29.80 0.77
C PRO A 83 -7.42 -28.60 1.70
N LYS A 84 -6.65 -28.60 2.79
CA LYS A 84 -6.55 -27.47 3.72
C LYS A 84 -5.84 -26.28 3.06
N ALA A 85 -4.74 -26.53 2.33
CA ALA A 85 -4.00 -25.49 1.61
C ALA A 85 -4.83 -24.87 0.46
N LEU A 86 -5.58 -25.68 -0.29
CA LEU A 86 -6.53 -25.16 -1.27
C LEU A 86 -7.69 -24.39 -0.63
N GLY A 87 -8.10 -24.80 0.58
CA GLY A 87 -9.15 -24.15 1.35
C GLY A 87 -8.92 -22.66 1.59
N MET A 88 -7.67 -22.26 1.79
CA MET A 88 -7.27 -20.87 2.04
C MET A 88 -7.68 -19.91 0.92
N ILE A 89 -7.64 -20.36 -0.34
CA ILE A 89 -7.95 -19.52 -1.52
C ILE A 89 -9.39 -19.02 -1.49
N PHE A 90 -10.29 -19.81 -0.90
CA PHE A 90 -11.70 -19.43 -0.78
C PHE A 90 -11.93 -18.32 0.24
N TRP A 91 -11.01 -18.08 1.17
CA TRP A 91 -11.24 -17.24 2.35
C TRP A 91 -10.37 -15.99 2.42
N ILE A 92 -9.23 -15.93 1.73
CA ILE A 92 -8.37 -14.73 1.72
C ILE A 92 -9.15 -13.49 1.24
N LEU A 93 -9.77 -13.53 0.06
CA LEU A 93 -10.45 -12.35 -0.48
C LEU A 93 -11.75 -11.97 0.25
N PRO A 94 -12.58 -12.92 0.75
CA PRO A 94 -13.67 -12.56 1.66
C PRO A 94 -13.19 -11.83 2.92
N ILE A 95 -12.11 -12.29 3.56
CA ILE A 95 -11.57 -11.64 4.75
C ILE A 95 -11.09 -10.23 4.40
N VAL A 96 -10.32 -10.08 3.31
CA VAL A 96 -9.87 -8.78 2.82
C VAL A 96 -11.05 -7.86 2.51
N SER A 97 -12.09 -8.37 1.85
CA SER A 97 -13.29 -7.60 1.50
C SER A 97 -14.04 -7.08 2.73
N LEU A 98 -14.36 -7.97 3.67
CA LEU A 98 -15.05 -7.58 4.90
C LEU A 98 -14.24 -6.56 5.69
N PHE A 99 -12.93 -6.73 5.70
CA PHE A 99 -12.01 -5.86 6.39
C PHE A 99 -11.94 -4.46 5.77
N THR A 100 -11.60 -4.37 4.49
CA THR A 100 -11.41 -3.07 3.82
C THR A 100 -12.70 -2.27 3.80
N ASN A 101 -13.84 -2.93 3.56
CA ASN A 101 -15.15 -2.27 3.63
C ASN A 101 -15.53 -1.89 5.05
N GLY A 102 -15.19 -2.73 6.05
CA GLY A 102 -15.44 -2.42 7.45
C GLY A 102 -14.74 -1.15 7.91
N ILE A 103 -13.48 -0.95 7.50
CA ILE A 103 -12.74 0.27 7.82
C ILE A 103 -13.29 1.46 7.06
N MET A 104 -13.57 1.31 5.76
CA MET A 104 -14.20 2.34 4.94
C MET A 104 -15.52 2.83 5.55
N TYR A 105 -16.42 1.92 5.95
CA TYR A 105 -17.68 2.32 6.59
C TYR A 105 -17.48 2.96 7.96
N ARG A 106 -16.50 2.50 8.74
CA ARG A 106 -16.19 3.12 10.02
C ARG A 106 -15.71 4.57 9.85
N ALA A 107 -14.81 4.80 8.91
CA ALA A 107 -14.34 6.14 8.55
C ALA A 107 -15.50 7.01 8.05
N ALA A 108 -16.41 6.46 7.23
CA ALA A 108 -17.58 7.17 6.74
C ALA A 108 -18.56 7.63 7.83
N PHE A 109 -18.54 7.01 9.02
CA PHE A 109 -19.31 7.46 10.18
C PHE A 109 -18.55 8.41 11.11
N GLY A 110 -17.42 8.97 10.66
CA GLY A 110 -16.59 9.87 11.46
C GLY A 110 -15.98 9.21 12.70
N LYS A 111 -15.95 7.87 12.73
CA LYS A 111 -15.34 7.16 13.85
C LYS A 111 -13.87 6.99 13.58
N GLU A 112 -13.06 7.72 14.33
CA GLU A 112 -11.61 7.57 14.32
C GLU A 112 -11.22 6.10 14.43
N PHE A 113 -10.25 5.76 13.59
CA PHE A 113 -9.70 4.42 13.52
C PHE A 113 -8.20 4.54 13.46
N ASN A 114 -7.53 4.02 14.49
CA ASN A 114 -6.08 4.02 14.58
C ASN A 114 -5.52 3.02 13.55
N MET A 115 -5.47 3.45 12.29
CA MET A 115 -4.95 2.69 11.16
C MET A 115 -3.52 2.22 11.43
N GLU A 116 -2.74 3.06 12.11
CA GLU A 116 -1.38 2.79 12.54
C GLU A 116 -1.25 1.48 13.34
N TRP A 117 -2.20 1.19 14.22
CA TRP A 117 -2.13 0.02 15.09
C TRP A 117 -2.79 -1.19 14.42
N PHE A 118 -3.87 -0.93 13.69
CA PHE A 118 -4.71 -2.00 13.17
C PHE A 118 -4.15 -2.64 11.90
N MET A 119 -3.48 -1.88 11.03
CA MET A 119 -2.90 -2.45 9.81
C MET A 119 -1.78 -3.46 10.09
N PRO A 120 -0.77 -3.15 10.93
CA PRO A 120 0.24 -4.13 11.32
C PRO A 120 -0.38 -5.37 11.99
N ALA A 121 -1.44 -5.16 12.81
CA ALA A 121 -2.15 -6.26 13.45
C ALA A 121 -2.80 -7.22 12.44
N LEU A 122 -3.56 -6.67 11.48
CA LEU A 122 -4.18 -7.49 10.44
C LEU A 122 -3.12 -8.23 9.62
N LEU A 123 -2.15 -7.50 9.07
CA LEU A 123 -1.12 -8.09 8.21
C LEU A 123 -0.34 -9.15 8.96
N GLY A 124 -0.03 -8.91 10.23
CA GLY A 124 0.59 -9.88 11.12
C GLY A 124 -0.23 -11.17 11.26
N ALA A 125 -1.52 -11.04 11.57
CA ALA A 125 -2.43 -12.19 11.66
C ALA A 125 -2.56 -12.94 10.32
N MET A 126 -2.67 -12.23 9.20
CA MET A 126 -2.72 -12.81 7.86
C MET A 126 -1.44 -13.59 7.53
N PHE A 127 -0.27 -13.06 7.87
CA PHE A 127 0.99 -13.74 7.60
C PHE A 127 1.24 -14.94 8.52
N ILE A 128 0.82 -14.89 9.77
CA ILE A 128 0.80 -16.07 10.65
C ILE A 128 -0.11 -17.15 10.05
N PHE A 129 -1.31 -16.77 9.62
CA PHE A 129 -2.22 -17.69 8.98
C PHE A 129 -1.58 -18.30 7.72
N MET A 130 -1.12 -17.49 6.76
CA MET A 130 -0.50 -17.98 5.53
C MET A 130 0.77 -18.81 5.77
N GLY A 131 1.62 -18.39 6.71
CA GLY A 131 2.85 -19.09 7.09
C GLY A 131 2.58 -20.50 7.61
N ASN A 132 1.47 -20.70 8.33
CA ASN A 132 1.02 -22.02 8.78
C ASN A 132 0.52 -22.94 7.64
N TYR A 133 0.22 -22.39 6.47
CA TYR A 133 -0.23 -23.15 5.30
C TYR A 133 0.86 -23.35 4.24
N LEU A 134 1.86 -22.47 4.15
CA LEU A 134 2.96 -22.60 3.18
C LEU A 134 3.58 -24.01 3.15
N PRO A 135 3.95 -24.66 4.28
CA PRO A 135 4.55 -26.00 4.27
C PRO A 135 3.62 -27.11 3.76
N LYS A 136 2.31 -26.85 3.67
CA LYS A 136 1.29 -27.79 3.20
C LYS A 136 1.01 -27.66 1.70
N VAL A 137 1.55 -26.63 1.05
CA VAL A 137 1.41 -26.41 -0.40
C VAL A 137 2.37 -27.35 -1.12
N LYS A 138 1.85 -28.26 -1.94
CA LYS A 138 2.69 -29.12 -2.79
C LYS A 138 3.09 -28.38 -4.06
N GLN A 139 4.14 -28.82 -4.74
CA GLN A 139 4.64 -28.18 -5.96
C GLN A 139 3.54 -27.96 -7.00
N ASN A 140 3.36 -26.71 -7.41
CA ASN A 140 2.36 -26.29 -8.40
C ASN A 140 2.75 -24.93 -9.01
N ARG A 141 2.05 -24.48 -10.04
CA ARG A 141 2.36 -23.23 -10.77
C ARG A 141 1.54 -22.03 -10.30
N THR A 142 0.53 -22.22 -9.46
CA THR A 142 -0.38 -21.15 -9.03
C THR A 142 -0.01 -20.59 -7.64
N LEU A 143 0.16 -21.44 -6.63
CA LEU A 143 0.25 -21.13 -5.20
C LEU A 143 1.66 -21.35 -4.64
N GLY A 144 2.09 -20.44 -3.77
CA GLY A 144 3.34 -20.57 -3.02
C GLY A 144 4.48 -19.72 -3.57
N ILE A 145 5.71 -20.05 -3.16
CA ILE A 145 6.95 -19.34 -3.48
C ILE A 145 7.50 -19.89 -4.80
N LYS A 146 7.14 -19.22 -5.90
CA LYS A 146 7.32 -19.70 -7.28
C LYS A 146 8.66 -19.34 -7.89
N VAL A 147 9.74 -19.82 -7.28
CA VAL A 147 11.08 -19.65 -7.85
C VAL A 147 11.39 -20.76 -8.84
N SER A 148 12.11 -20.43 -9.92
CA SER A 148 12.32 -21.35 -11.06
C SER A 148 12.90 -22.70 -10.65
N TRP A 149 13.86 -22.73 -9.72
CA TRP A 149 14.46 -23.97 -9.25
C TRP A 149 13.52 -24.76 -8.31
N ALA A 150 12.79 -24.09 -7.41
CA ALA A 150 11.80 -24.75 -6.55
C ALA A 150 10.67 -25.41 -7.37
N LEU A 151 10.24 -24.77 -8.46
CA LEU A 151 9.23 -25.32 -9.37
C LEU A 151 9.67 -26.59 -10.11
N ASN A 152 10.98 -26.86 -10.17
CA ASN A 152 11.58 -27.92 -10.96
C ASN A 152 12.19 -29.04 -10.10
N ASN A 153 12.06 -28.97 -8.77
CA ASN A 153 12.50 -30.01 -7.85
C ASN A 153 11.64 -29.99 -6.57
N GLU A 154 11.00 -31.12 -6.28
CA GLU A 154 10.03 -31.24 -5.17
C GLU A 154 10.69 -31.10 -3.79
N GLU A 155 11.92 -31.58 -3.62
CA GLU A 155 12.65 -31.44 -2.36
C GLU A 155 12.98 -29.97 -2.06
N ASN A 156 13.50 -29.23 -3.06
CA ASN A 156 13.74 -27.80 -2.94
C ASN A 156 12.43 -27.04 -2.66
N TRP A 157 11.34 -27.41 -3.35
CA TRP A 157 10.00 -26.87 -3.06
C TRP A 157 9.61 -27.04 -1.59
N ASN A 158 9.67 -28.27 -1.08
CA ASN A 158 9.26 -28.60 0.29
C ASN A 158 10.13 -27.91 1.33
N LYS A 159 11.47 -27.92 1.16
CA LYS A 159 12.40 -27.22 2.05
C LYS A 159 12.14 -25.71 2.05
N THR A 160 11.94 -25.10 0.88
CA THR A 160 11.67 -23.67 0.72
C THR A 160 10.37 -23.25 1.39
N HIS A 161 9.29 -24.00 1.17
CA HIS A 161 7.99 -23.69 1.77
C HIS A 161 7.95 -23.94 3.27
N ARG A 162 8.71 -24.93 3.76
CA ARG A 162 8.87 -25.17 5.20
C ARG A 162 9.60 -24.02 5.89
N LEU A 163 10.69 -23.53 5.30
CA LEU A 163 11.39 -22.34 5.82
C LEU A 163 10.52 -21.09 5.69
N GLY A 164 9.95 -20.85 4.51
CA GLY A 164 9.06 -19.72 4.23
C GLY A 164 7.89 -19.67 5.21
N GLY A 165 7.27 -20.80 5.52
CA GLY A 165 6.23 -20.89 6.55
C GLY A 165 6.68 -20.38 7.92
N LYS A 166 7.86 -20.79 8.39
CA LYS A 166 8.42 -20.30 9.67
C LYS A 166 8.69 -18.81 9.63
N ILE A 167 9.32 -18.32 8.57
CA ILE A 167 9.66 -16.89 8.41
C ILE A 167 8.38 -16.05 8.36
N TRP A 168 7.34 -16.52 7.68
CA TRP A 168 6.05 -15.82 7.61
C TRP A 168 5.33 -15.77 8.96
N VAL A 169 5.37 -16.86 9.75
CA VAL A 169 4.82 -16.85 11.12
C VAL A 169 5.60 -15.90 12.01
N VAL A 170 6.94 -15.96 12.01
CA VAL A 170 7.79 -15.07 12.82
C VAL A 170 7.61 -13.62 12.39
N GLY A 171 7.62 -13.33 11.09
CA GLY A 171 7.38 -11.99 10.56
C GLY A 171 6.00 -11.45 10.93
N GLY A 172 4.97 -12.29 10.87
CA GLY A 172 3.64 -11.89 11.30
C GLY A 172 3.55 -11.62 12.81
N LEU A 173 4.28 -12.37 13.64
CA LEU A 173 4.41 -12.08 15.08
C LEU A 173 5.15 -10.75 15.31
N ILE A 174 6.25 -10.50 14.60
CA ILE A 174 6.99 -9.23 14.71
C ILE A 174 6.07 -8.04 14.37
N MET A 175 5.22 -8.15 13.34
CA MET A 175 4.27 -7.09 13.02
C MET A 175 3.11 -6.95 14.01
N LEU A 176 2.69 -8.02 14.67
CA LEU A 176 1.74 -7.89 15.79
C LEU A 176 2.36 -7.12 16.96
N PHE A 177 3.63 -7.38 17.26
CA PHE A 177 4.34 -6.70 18.35
C PHE A 177 4.88 -5.32 17.97
N SER A 178 4.93 -4.96 16.69
CA SER A 178 5.38 -3.64 16.27
C SER A 178 4.43 -2.52 16.70
N ILE A 179 3.20 -2.84 17.09
CA ILE A 179 2.19 -1.89 17.59
C ILE A 179 2.68 -1.12 18.84
N PHE A 180 3.67 -1.64 19.57
CA PHE A 180 4.26 -0.96 20.73
C PHE A 180 5.37 0.05 20.36
N LEU A 181 5.68 0.23 19.08
CA LEU A 181 6.73 1.13 18.62
C LEU A 181 6.15 2.49 18.15
N PRO A 182 6.95 3.56 18.07
CA PRO A 182 6.54 4.80 17.41
C PRO A 182 6.22 4.55 15.92
N LEU A 183 5.29 5.32 15.34
CA LEU A 183 4.81 5.16 13.96
C LEU A 183 5.94 5.00 12.93
N THR A 184 6.96 5.87 12.96
CA THR A 184 8.10 5.81 12.04
C THR A 184 8.83 4.47 12.13
N ALA A 185 9.02 3.93 13.35
CA ALA A 185 9.65 2.63 13.54
C ALA A 185 8.74 1.48 13.07
N MET A 186 7.42 1.58 13.25
CA MET A 186 6.47 0.59 12.73
C MET A 186 6.57 0.43 11.22
N VAL A 187 6.59 1.55 10.48
CA VAL A 187 6.70 1.55 9.01
C VAL A 187 7.99 0.85 8.57
N TRP A 188 9.12 1.17 9.19
CA TRP A 188 10.39 0.51 8.87
C TRP A 188 10.39 -0.98 9.21
N VAL A 189 9.80 -1.38 10.34
CA VAL A 189 9.63 -2.79 10.70
C VAL A 189 8.81 -3.52 9.65
N MET A 190 7.68 -2.94 9.22
CA MET A 190 6.82 -3.53 8.19
C MET A 190 7.59 -3.74 6.89
N VAL A 191 8.31 -2.72 6.40
CA VAL A 191 9.13 -2.82 5.18
C VAL A 191 10.18 -3.92 5.33
N CYS A 192 10.99 -3.90 6.39
CA CYS A 192 12.05 -4.86 6.62
C CYS A 192 11.53 -6.31 6.74
N VAL A 193 10.43 -6.51 7.47
CA VAL A 193 9.82 -7.82 7.67
C VAL A 193 9.26 -8.37 6.36
N ILE A 194 8.52 -7.56 5.59
CA ILE A 194 7.97 -7.98 4.30
C ILE A 194 9.10 -8.30 3.31
N SER A 195 10.15 -7.47 3.26
CA SER A 195 11.33 -7.74 2.45
C SER A 195 12.02 -9.05 2.85
N ALA A 196 12.22 -9.28 4.15
CA ALA A 196 12.80 -10.53 4.65
C ALA A 196 11.96 -11.77 4.31
N MET A 197 10.63 -11.67 4.45
CA MET A 197 9.69 -12.73 4.11
C MET A 197 9.69 -13.09 2.61
N ALA A 198 9.98 -12.12 1.75
CA ALA A 198 10.11 -12.34 0.32
C ALA A 198 11.50 -12.87 -0.07
N ILE A 199 12.56 -12.24 0.43
CA ILE A 199 13.95 -12.48 -0.01
C ILE A 199 14.52 -13.77 0.57
N ILE A 200 14.36 -14.02 1.87
CA ILE A 200 15.04 -15.14 2.54
C ILE A 200 14.65 -16.50 1.94
N PRO A 201 13.36 -16.81 1.69
CA PRO A 201 13.00 -18.08 1.07
C PRO A 201 13.58 -18.24 -0.34
N ILE A 202 13.67 -17.15 -1.11
CA ILE A 202 14.27 -17.16 -2.46
C ILE A 202 15.76 -17.49 -2.37
N VAL A 203 16.50 -16.79 -1.51
CA VAL A 203 17.94 -17.01 -1.29
C VAL A 203 18.21 -18.43 -0.81
N TYR A 204 17.44 -18.91 0.16
CA TYR A 204 17.57 -20.28 0.66
C TYR A 204 17.31 -21.33 -0.43
N SER A 205 16.28 -21.09 -1.24
CA SER A 205 15.94 -21.97 -2.35
C SER A 205 17.06 -22.00 -3.42
N TYR A 206 17.73 -20.86 -3.67
CA TYR A 206 18.90 -20.79 -4.55
C TYR A 206 20.13 -21.51 -3.96
N TYR A 207 20.35 -21.40 -2.65
CA TYR A 207 21.40 -22.14 -1.95
C TYR A 207 21.23 -23.66 -2.14
N ILE A 208 20.01 -24.18 -1.94
CA ILE A 208 19.68 -25.59 -2.20
C ILE A 208 19.95 -25.96 -3.66
N TYR A 209 19.56 -25.10 -4.60
CA TYR A 209 19.82 -25.32 -6.02
C TYR A 209 21.32 -25.46 -6.32
N LYS A 210 22.15 -24.57 -5.75
CA LYS A 210 23.60 -24.61 -5.92
C LYS A 210 24.22 -25.86 -5.29
N GLN A 211 23.70 -26.29 -4.13
CA GLN A 211 24.12 -27.53 -3.49
C GLN A 211 23.78 -28.76 -4.34
N HIS A 212 22.52 -28.90 -4.76
CA HIS A 212 22.08 -30.00 -5.61
C HIS A 212 22.87 -30.07 -6.93
N LYS A 213 23.23 -28.91 -7.51
CA LYS A 213 24.08 -28.86 -8.71
C LYS A 213 25.49 -29.42 -8.45
N LYS A 214 26.07 -29.21 -7.26
CA LYS A 214 27.35 -29.82 -6.86
C LYS A 214 27.22 -31.33 -6.63
N GLU A 215 26.07 -31.78 -6.14
CA GLU A 215 25.75 -33.19 -5.88
C GLU A 215 25.29 -33.95 -7.14
N GLY A 216 25.18 -33.28 -8.30
CA GLY A 216 24.75 -33.90 -9.55
C GLY A 216 23.24 -34.17 -9.66
N ILE A 217 22.42 -33.63 -8.76
CA ILE A 217 20.96 -33.80 -8.76
C ILE A 217 20.34 -33.02 -9.93
N VAL A 218 19.59 -33.73 -10.78
CA VAL A 218 18.94 -33.15 -11.97
C VAL A 218 17.62 -32.46 -11.58
N TYR A 219 17.45 -31.22 -12.02
CA TYR A 219 16.18 -30.48 -11.91
C TYR A 219 15.35 -30.73 -13.17
N THR A 220 14.08 -31.11 -13.01
CA THR A 220 13.16 -31.29 -14.14
C THR A 220 12.69 -29.92 -14.61
N THR A 221 13.41 -29.31 -15.55
CA THR A 221 12.96 -28.07 -16.21
C THR A 221 12.05 -28.44 -17.39
N PRO A 222 10.73 -28.23 -17.33
CA PRO A 222 9.91 -28.33 -18.54
C PRO A 222 10.41 -27.28 -19.56
N PRO A 223 10.46 -27.62 -20.86
CA PRO A 223 10.90 -26.68 -21.88
C PRO A 223 10.00 -25.46 -21.86
N ARG A 224 10.60 -24.28 -21.64
CA ARG A 224 9.88 -23.01 -21.71
C ARG A 224 9.52 -22.69 -23.14
N SER A 225 8.30 -22.22 -23.37
CA SER A 225 7.91 -21.71 -24.69
C SER A 225 8.77 -20.48 -25.06
N LYS A 226 8.83 -20.14 -26.36
CA LYS A 226 9.54 -18.93 -26.81
C LYS A 226 8.98 -17.68 -26.11
N ALA A 227 7.66 -17.61 -25.95
CA ALA A 227 6.98 -16.53 -25.24
C ALA A 227 7.35 -16.48 -23.74
N GLU A 228 7.40 -17.62 -23.04
CA GLU A 228 7.82 -17.66 -21.63
C GLU A 228 9.27 -17.21 -21.43
N LYS A 229 10.17 -17.58 -22.36
CA LYS A 229 11.58 -17.12 -22.29
C LYS A 229 11.68 -15.60 -22.46
N ILE A 230 10.92 -15.03 -23.39
CA ILE A 230 10.84 -13.58 -23.59
C ILE A 230 10.24 -12.90 -22.37
N ALA A 231 9.09 -13.38 -21.87
CA ALA A 231 8.42 -12.84 -20.70
C ALA A 231 9.31 -12.83 -19.45
N VAL A 232 10.10 -13.89 -19.22
CA VAL A 232 11.04 -13.93 -18.09
C VAL A 232 12.15 -12.89 -18.23
N LYS A 233 12.73 -12.71 -19.42
CA LYS A 233 13.76 -11.68 -19.65
C LYS A 233 13.19 -10.27 -19.45
N ILE A 234 12.01 -10.01 -20.01
CA ILE A 234 11.30 -8.74 -19.84
C ILE A 234 11.00 -8.50 -18.35
N SER A 235 10.44 -9.49 -17.65
CA SER A 235 10.12 -9.37 -16.22
C SER A 235 11.37 -9.12 -15.37
N ALA A 236 12.50 -9.77 -15.68
CA ALA A 236 13.75 -9.58 -14.96
C ALA A 236 14.35 -8.17 -15.11
N ILE A 237 13.94 -7.41 -16.14
CA ILE A 237 14.36 -6.02 -16.37
C ILE A 237 13.31 -5.05 -15.83
N ILE A 238 12.03 -5.28 -16.16
CA ILE A 238 10.92 -4.41 -15.77
C ILE A 238 10.73 -4.37 -14.26
N VAL A 239 10.79 -5.51 -13.56
CA VAL A 239 10.52 -5.55 -12.11
C VAL A 239 11.54 -4.70 -11.33
N PRO A 240 12.87 -4.83 -11.54
CA PRO A 240 13.83 -3.92 -10.91
C PRO A 240 13.60 -2.45 -11.28
N ILE A 241 13.29 -2.12 -12.54
CA ILE A 241 13.02 -0.74 -12.96
C ILE A 241 11.81 -0.18 -12.22
N ILE A 242 10.71 -0.94 -12.11
CA ILE A 242 9.52 -0.51 -11.35
C ILE A 242 9.88 -0.34 -9.87
N LEU A 243 10.60 -1.29 -9.27
CA LEU A 243 10.99 -1.19 -7.86
C LEU A 243 11.87 0.03 -7.58
N VAL A 244 12.84 0.31 -8.48
CA VAL A 244 13.67 1.50 -8.40
C VAL A 244 12.84 2.76 -8.60
N GLY A 245 11.95 2.79 -9.59
CA GLY A 245 11.05 3.91 -9.84
C GLY A 245 10.16 4.21 -8.64
N VAL A 246 9.56 3.17 -8.04
CA VAL A 246 8.76 3.31 -6.81
C VAL A 246 9.63 3.80 -5.65
N ALA A 247 10.84 3.27 -5.46
CA ALA A 247 11.73 3.75 -4.40
C ALA A 247 12.14 5.21 -4.59
N VAL A 248 12.45 5.63 -5.83
CA VAL A 248 12.75 7.02 -6.19
C VAL A 248 11.56 7.91 -5.87
N LEU A 249 10.35 7.56 -6.33
CA LEU A 249 9.14 8.31 -6.04
C LEU A 249 8.85 8.39 -4.52
N MET A 250 9.11 7.33 -3.77
CA MET A 250 8.77 7.25 -2.34
C MET A 250 9.74 8.01 -1.43
N PHE A 251 11.03 8.06 -1.78
CA PHE A 251 12.07 8.53 -0.87
C PHE A 251 12.90 9.70 -1.39
N THR A 252 12.64 10.17 -2.61
CA THR A 252 13.34 11.33 -3.18
C THR A 252 12.36 12.46 -3.49
N GLY A 253 12.85 13.52 -4.13
CA GLY A 253 12.11 14.75 -4.39
C GLY A 253 12.31 15.80 -3.30
N ASN A 254 12.20 17.05 -3.72
CA ASN A 254 12.34 18.23 -2.86
C ASN A 254 11.26 19.26 -3.18
N ILE A 255 11.05 20.16 -2.22
CA ILE A 255 10.30 21.40 -2.38
C ILE A 255 11.33 22.50 -2.22
N GLU A 256 11.42 23.39 -3.20
CA GLU A 256 12.30 24.56 -3.16
C GLU A 256 11.45 25.81 -3.33
N VAL A 257 11.65 26.78 -2.43
CA VAL A 257 10.95 28.07 -2.48
C VAL A 257 11.97 29.13 -2.87
N HIS A 258 11.74 29.76 -4.01
CA HIS A 258 12.59 30.80 -4.58
C HIS A 258 11.83 32.12 -4.46
N CYS A 259 12.36 33.05 -3.64
CA CYS A 259 11.77 34.37 -3.47
C CYS A 259 12.45 35.33 -4.46
N GLU A 260 11.72 35.81 -5.46
CA GLU A 260 12.19 36.81 -6.41
C GLU A 260 11.82 38.23 -5.94
N ASP A 261 11.98 39.21 -6.83
CA ASP A 261 11.74 40.61 -6.52
C ASP A 261 10.25 40.95 -6.40
N THR A 262 9.39 40.40 -7.27
CA THR A 262 7.95 40.69 -7.32
C THR A 262 7.05 39.49 -7.05
N SER A 263 7.60 38.28 -7.13
CA SER A 263 6.88 37.02 -6.94
C SER A 263 7.74 36.04 -6.15
N PHE A 264 7.14 34.94 -5.72
CA PHE A 264 7.88 33.77 -5.28
C PHE A 264 7.39 32.53 -6.01
N ALA A 265 8.32 31.61 -6.27
CA ALA A 265 8.07 30.35 -6.95
C ALA A 265 8.33 29.16 -6.02
N ILE A 266 7.44 28.17 -6.05
CA ILE A 266 7.61 26.87 -5.42
C ILE A 266 7.84 25.84 -6.52
N ASN A 267 9.05 25.28 -6.53
CA ASN A 267 9.41 24.18 -7.41
C ASN A 267 9.27 22.85 -6.66
N ALA A 268 8.47 21.94 -7.20
CA ALA A 268 8.14 20.67 -6.57
C ALA A 268 8.41 19.49 -7.51
N THR A 269 9.27 18.55 -7.09
CA THR A 269 9.75 17.47 -7.99
C THR A 269 8.63 16.58 -8.58
N TYR A 270 7.55 16.34 -7.83
CA TYR A 270 6.49 15.39 -8.18
C TYR A 270 5.08 16.00 -8.16
N TRP A 271 5.01 17.33 -8.14
CA TRP A 271 3.76 18.06 -8.18
C TRP A 271 3.89 19.25 -9.12
N THR A 272 2.80 19.97 -9.34
CA THR A 272 2.83 21.17 -10.17
C THR A 272 3.64 22.26 -9.48
N ASP A 273 4.52 22.92 -10.23
CA ASP A 273 5.17 24.14 -9.75
C ASP A 273 4.12 25.26 -9.62
N LEU A 274 4.39 26.22 -8.74
CA LEU A 274 3.49 27.31 -8.43
C LEU A 274 4.27 28.62 -8.34
N GLU A 275 3.78 29.67 -8.99
CA GLU A 275 4.33 31.02 -8.89
C GLU A 275 3.20 31.95 -8.44
N ILE A 276 3.49 32.81 -7.46
CA ILE A 276 2.52 33.76 -6.89
C ILE A 276 3.20 35.12 -6.75
N ASP A 277 2.56 36.15 -7.28
CA ASP A 277 2.96 37.54 -7.09
C ASP A 277 2.67 37.99 -5.65
N TYR A 278 3.59 38.75 -5.04
CA TYR A 278 3.42 39.21 -3.66
C TYR A 278 2.15 40.08 -3.50
N SER A 279 1.75 40.79 -4.56
CA SER A 279 0.53 41.61 -4.57
C SER A 279 -0.78 40.81 -4.48
N GLU A 280 -0.74 39.50 -4.73
CA GLU A 280 -1.93 38.63 -4.57
C GLU A 280 -2.12 38.14 -3.14
N ILE A 281 -1.19 38.42 -2.22
CA ILE A 281 -1.20 37.89 -0.86
C ILE A 281 -1.76 38.95 0.09
N ASP A 282 -2.90 38.64 0.71
CA ASP A 282 -3.54 39.55 1.66
C ASP A 282 -2.95 39.39 3.07
N THR A 283 -2.68 38.15 3.48
CA THR A 283 -2.11 37.87 4.80
C THR A 283 -1.09 36.74 4.77
N ILE A 284 -0.13 36.82 5.70
CA ILE A 284 0.89 35.81 5.94
C ILE A 284 0.97 35.50 7.44
N GLU A 285 0.92 34.22 7.80
CA GLU A 285 0.97 33.77 9.19
C GLU A 285 1.95 32.61 9.39
N TYR A 286 2.55 32.54 10.58
CA TYR A 286 3.39 31.42 11.00
C TYR A 286 2.68 30.55 12.03
N ARG A 287 2.57 29.24 11.78
CA ARG A 287 1.78 28.29 12.58
C ARG A 287 2.61 27.06 13.00
N LYS A 288 2.53 26.68 14.28
CA LYS A 288 3.31 25.56 14.84
C LYS A 288 2.56 24.25 15.05
N ASN A 289 1.23 24.28 14.98
CA ASN A 289 0.36 23.13 15.21
C ASN A 289 -0.87 23.27 14.31
N LEU A 290 -0.63 23.27 13.00
CA LEU A 290 -1.71 23.35 12.03
C LEU A 290 -2.31 21.96 11.83
N ASP A 291 -3.64 21.84 11.94
CA ASP A 291 -4.34 20.66 11.43
C ASP A 291 -4.39 20.74 9.90
N VAL A 292 -3.54 19.95 9.25
CA VAL A 292 -3.48 19.89 7.78
C VAL A 292 -4.72 19.22 7.17
N GLY A 293 -5.56 18.58 7.98
CA GLY A 293 -6.72 17.85 7.50
C GLY A 293 -6.34 16.79 6.46
N VAL A 294 -7.09 16.76 5.36
CA VAL A 294 -7.21 15.60 4.49
C VAL A 294 -6.86 15.94 3.05
N ARG A 295 -5.97 15.17 2.42
CA ARG A 295 -5.62 15.34 1.00
C ARG A 295 -6.75 14.84 0.10
N THR A 296 -7.27 15.71 -0.76
CA THR A 296 -8.34 15.37 -1.72
C THR A 296 -7.81 15.08 -3.12
N ASN A 297 -6.68 15.68 -3.49
CA ASN A 297 -5.95 15.42 -4.73
C ASN A 297 -4.49 15.81 -4.52
N GLY A 298 -3.52 15.02 -4.96
CA GLY A 298 -2.14 15.34 -4.62
C GLY A 298 -1.13 14.25 -4.87
N PHE A 299 0.09 14.54 -4.43
CA PHE A 299 1.18 13.58 -4.34
C PHE A 299 1.55 13.36 -2.87
N GLY A 300 1.55 12.08 -2.46
CA GLY A 300 1.96 11.65 -1.12
C GLY A 300 3.08 10.62 -1.22
N SER A 301 4.11 10.81 -0.41
CA SER A 301 5.20 9.85 -0.23
C SER A 301 5.69 9.84 1.22
N ALA A 302 6.68 8.99 1.52
CA ALA A 302 7.32 8.99 2.83
C ALA A 302 8.09 10.31 3.10
N ARG A 303 8.32 11.13 2.07
CA ARG A 303 9.09 12.37 2.13
C ARG A 303 8.27 13.63 1.87
N LEU A 304 7.31 13.59 0.95
CA LEU A 304 6.56 14.76 0.49
C LEU A 304 5.04 14.55 0.64
N SER A 305 4.35 15.63 0.96
CA SER A 305 2.89 15.70 1.13
C SER A 305 2.40 16.99 0.46
N MET A 306 1.94 16.89 -0.78
CA MET A 306 1.61 18.04 -1.63
C MET A 306 0.28 17.86 -2.33
N GLY A 307 -0.41 18.97 -2.63
CA GLY A 307 -1.64 18.97 -3.42
C GLY A 307 -2.75 19.80 -2.79
N ILE A 308 -3.99 19.42 -3.08
CA ILE A 308 -5.20 20.01 -2.55
C ILE A 308 -5.63 19.26 -1.28
N PHE A 309 -5.86 20.01 -0.23
CA PHE A 309 -6.25 19.54 1.09
C PHE A 309 -7.55 20.20 1.51
N GLN A 310 -8.20 19.55 2.48
CA GLN A 310 -9.42 20.05 3.09
C GLN A 310 -9.36 19.90 4.61
N ASN A 311 -9.60 20.99 5.33
CA ASN A 311 -9.76 21.01 6.79
C ASN A 311 -10.94 21.91 7.19
N ASP A 312 -11.28 21.91 8.48
CA ASP A 312 -12.41 22.69 9.01
C ASP A 312 -12.13 24.21 9.03
N GLU A 313 -10.85 24.61 9.08
CA GLU A 313 -10.42 26.02 9.21
C GLU A 313 -10.43 26.75 7.86
N PHE A 314 -9.80 26.16 6.83
CA PHE A 314 -9.58 26.79 5.52
C PHE A 314 -10.55 26.30 4.45
N GLY A 315 -11.32 25.24 4.71
CA GLY A 315 -12.04 24.53 3.65
C GLY A 315 -11.03 23.90 2.69
N SER A 316 -11.18 24.13 1.38
CA SER A 316 -10.27 23.58 0.36
C SER A 316 -9.08 24.51 0.14
N TYR A 317 -7.85 24.01 0.27
CA TYR A 317 -6.63 24.79 0.14
C TYR A 317 -5.47 23.99 -0.48
N THR A 318 -4.39 24.67 -0.85
CA THR A 318 -3.20 24.03 -1.43
C THR A 318 -2.10 23.87 -0.38
N LEU A 319 -1.51 22.69 -0.27
CA LEU A 319 -0.39 22.39 0.62
C LEU A 319 0.85 22.00 -0.19
N TYR A 320 2.00 22.57 0.17
CA TYR A 320 3.33 22.10 -0.19
C TYR A 320 4.13 21.83 1.08
N ALA A 321 4.18 20.56 1.52
CA ALA A 321 4.89 20.20 2.73
C ALA A 321 5.75 18.95 2.59
N TYR A 322 6.80 18.88 3.40
CA TYR A 322 7.45 17.60 3.69
C TYR A 322 6.56 16.76 4.62
N THR A 323 6.54 15.44 4.42
CA THR A 323 5.77 14.52 5.26
C THR A 323 6.28 14.60 6.70
N GLY A 324 5.40 14.95 7.63
CA GLY A 324 5.75 15.16 9.05
C GLY A 324 6.35 16.53 9.37
N ALA A 325 6.21 17.52 8.49
CA ALA A 325 6.50 18.93 8.81
C ALA A 325 5.75 19.37 10.07
N LYS A 326 6.43 20.16 10.93
CA LYS A 326 5.90 20.56 12.24
C LYS A 326 5.38 21.99 12.26
N GLU A 327 6.07 22.89 11.55
CA GLU A 327 5.75 24.30 11.51
C GLU A 327 5.43 24.67 10.05
N PHE A 328 4.52 25.62 9.86
CA PHE A 328 3.89 25.95 8.58
C PHE A 328 3.78 27.45 8.39
N ILE A 329 3.91 27.88 7.14
CA ILE A 329 3.56 29.22 6.66
C ILE A 329 2.17 29.12 6.04
N VAL A 330 1.27 30.02 6.42
CA VAL A 330 -0.07 30.13 5.83
C VAL A 330 -0.14 31.47 5.10
N LEU A 331 -0.40 31.41 3.80
CA LEU A 331 -0.60 32.55 2.93
C LEU A 331 -2.06 32.54 2.47
N THR A 332 -2.77 33.64 2.65
CA THR A 332 -4.16 33.76 2.22
C THR A 332 -4.33 34.90 1.23
N SER A 333 -5.11 34.65 0.19
CA SER A 333 -5.70 35.66 -0.68
C SER A 333 -7.23 35.58 -0.61
N GLU A 334 -7.93 36.58 -1.16
CA GLU A 334 -9.40 36.63 -1.19
C GLU A 334 -10.07 35.34 -1.71
N THR A 335 -9.35 34.54 -2.51
CA THR A 335 -9.90 33.34 -3.15
C THR A 335 -9.18 32.04 -2.81
N ARG A 336 -7.99 32.06 -2.19
CA ARG A 336 -7.15 30.87 -2.01
C ARG A 336 -6.35 30.90 -0.72
N THR A 337 -6.10 29.72 -0.17
CA THR A 337 -5.15 29.52 0.92
C THR A 337 -4.03 28.59 0.44
N LEU A 338 -2.79 28.99 0.72
CA LEU A 338 -1.59 28.22 0.45
C LEU A 338 -0.85 27.97 1.77
N VAL A 339 -0.46 26.73 2.00
CA VAL A 339 0.29 26.32 3.17
C VAL A 339 1.62 25.70 2.76
N ILE A 340 2.71 26.14 3.38
CA ILE A 340 4.07 25.67 3.10
C ILE A 340 4.68 25.10 4.39
N GLY A 341 5.25 23.90 4.33
CA GLY A 341 5.93 23.27 5.48
C GLY A 341 7.23 22.59 5.09
N MET A 342 8.37 23.07 5.58
CA MET A 342 9.67 22.51 5.19
C MET A 342 10.08 21.32 6.06
N SER A 343 11.13 20.62 5.63
CA SER A 343 11.66 19.46 6.35
C SER A 343 12.24 19.83 7.73
N LYS A 344 12.72 21.06 7.89
CA LYS A 344 13.23 21.61 9.14
C LYS A 344 12.46 22.87 9.53
N VAL A 345 12.38 23.11 10.83
CA VAL A 345 11.72 24.28 11.40
C VAL A 345 12.47 25.55 11.00
N GLU A 346 13.80 25.52 11.04
CA GLU A 346 14.65 26.66 10.70
C GLU A 346 14.49 27.09 9.24
N ASP A 347 14.37 26.12 8.32
CA ASP A 347 14.14 26.38 6.89
C ASP A 347 12.77 27.04 6.68
N THR A 348 11.74 26.53 7.38
CA THR A 348 10.39 27.11 7.33
C THR A 348 10.38 28.54 7.86
N GLN A 349 11.09 28.79 8.96
CA GLN A 349 11.17 30.13 9.56
C GLN A 349 11.94 31.11 8.66
N THR A 350 13.04 30.68 8.06
CA THR A 350 13.84 31.53 7.15
C THR A 350 13.01 31.97 5.93
N ILE A 351 12.22 31.05 5.36
CA ILE A 351 11.32 31.36 4.25
C ILE A 351 10.22 32.33 4.72
N TYR A 352 9.63 32.11 5.89
CA TYR A 352 8.63 33.02 6.45
C TYR A 352 9.16 34.45 6.60
N ASP A 353 10.33 34.61 7.22
CA ASP A 353 10.93 35.92 7.45
C ASP A 353 11.23 36.65 6.12
N THR A 354 11.64 35.90 5.10
CA THR A 354 11.91 36.41 3.75
C THR A 354 10.63 36.84 3.03
N LEU A 355 9.57 36.03 3.09
CA LEU A 355 8.28 36.38 2.49
C LEU A 355 7.64 37.57 3.22
N LEU A 356 7.72 37.61 4.55
CA LEU A 356 7.15 38.69 5.36
C LEU A 356 7.77 40.04 5.01
N SER A 357 9.09 40.10 4.78
CA SER A 357 9.75 41.35 4.38
C SER A 357 9.33 41.82 2.99
N LYS A 358 9.17 40.90 2.04
CA LYS A 358 8.78 41.20 0.65
C LYS A 358 7.31 41.58 0.47
N ILE A 359 6.41 41.01 1.26
CA ILE A 359 4.97 41.30 1.21
C ILE A 359 4.64 42.62 1.95
N SER A 360 5.48 43.03 2.89
CA SER A 360 5.30 44.26 3.67
C SER A 360 5.92 45.51 3.01
N GLU A 361 6.65 45.35 1.91
CA GLU A 361 7.15 46.42 1.03
C GLU A 361 6.06 46.87 0.04
#